data_AF-A0A2W2E7R4-F1
#
_entry.id   AF-A0A2W2E7R4-F1
#
_cell.length_a   1.000
_cell.length_b   1.000
_cell.length_c   1.000
_cell.angle_alpha   90.00
_cell.angle_beta   90.00
_cell.angle_gamma   90.00
#
_symmetry.space_group_name_H-M   'P 1'
#
loop_
_entity.id
_entity.type
_entity.pdbx_description
1 polymer ?
#
loop_
_entity_poly.entity_id
_entity_poly.type
_entity_poly.pdbx_seq_one_letter_code
_entity_poly.pdbx_strand_id
1 'polypeptide(L)'
;MLRRHRLGVPALIVTGVYLFAVAVAVVVALGAGDLGALWWLTLFVAPDASVQVTWPNVVLLTLAGLVVAWALWECLRGPLTGPPAEQDRDTRRLRVALYVAAASSLVNPFLTTWSLWGMLVTLLPMFGVVLLLSPVVGRTRRHILILHVSGILGYGCAAVGLGLALFGHPIGALALVAGLGSLIWNVLVLRAQWDNDRFQRATVKYGILAMVLPLVLTMAGGLSGVPLEVYDDVVAVAGVLAVVWLARSAHDLVAPTAVSIPSA
;
A
#
# COMPACT_ATOMS: atom_id res chain seq x y z
N MET A 1 -28.07 -0.45 -11.56
CA MET A 1 -27.73 -1.84 -11.18
C MET A 1 -26.54 -1.82 -10.22
N LEU A 2 -26.67 -2.44 -9.04
CA LEU A 2 -25.58 -2.54 -8.06
C LEU A 2 -24.39 -3.29 -8.69
N ARG A 3 -23.23 -2.63 -8.77
CA ARG A 3 -22.00 -3.25 -9.29
C ARG A 3 -21.57 -4.35 -8.33
N ARG A 4 -21.64 -5.61 -8.78
CA ARG A 4 -21.21 -6.77 -7.99
C ARG A 4 -19.70 -6.98 -8.16
N HIS A 5 -19.01 -7.22 -7.06
CA HIS A 5 -17.60 -7.59 -7.03
C HIS A 5 -17.44 -9.12 -7.02
N ARG A 6 -16.46 -9.66 -7.78
CA ARG A 6 -16.31 -11.12 -7.93
C ARG A 6 -15.96 -11.82 -6.61
N LEU A 7 -15.19 -11.16 -5.75
CA LEU A 7 -14.76 -11.69 -4.45
C LEU A 7 -15.40 -10.90 -3.29
N GLY A 8 -16.55 -10.27 -3.53
CA GLY A 8 -17.22 -9.45 -2.53
C GLY A 8 -17.59 -10.22 -1.26
N VAL A 9 -18.07 -11.46 -1.37
CA VAL A 9 -18.46 -12.25 -0.17
C VAL A 9 -17.24 -12.68 0.65
N PRO A 10 -16.18 -13.31 0.08
CA PRO A 10 -14.97 -13.62 0.82
C PRO A 10 -14.33 -12.38 1.47
N ALA A 11 -14.27 -11.26 0.74
CA ALA A 11 -13.75 -10.01 1.28
C ALA A 11 -14.56 -9.52 2.49
N LEU A 12 -15.90 -9.66 2.44
CA LEU A 12 -16.78 -9.22 3.52
C LEU A 12 -16.57 -10.06 4.77
N ILE A 13 -16.38 -11.37 4.60
CA ILE A 13 -16.09 -12.29 5.70
C ILE A 13 -14.75 -11.92 6.36
N VAL A 14 -13.68 -11.76 5.56
CA VAL A 14 -12.35 -11.43 6.10
C VAL A 14 -12.34 -10.07 6.79
N THR A 15 -12.90 -9.04 6.16
CA THR A 15 -13.04 -7.70 6.76
C THR A 15 -13.91 -7.75 8.01
N GLY A 16 -15.00 -8.52 8.01
CA GLY A 16 -15.90 -8.69 9.15
C GLY A 16 -15.21 -9.35 10.34
N VAL A 17 -14.42 -10.40 10.12
CA VAL A 17 -13.60 -11.05 11.15
C VAL A 17 -12.59 -10.07 11.74
N TYR A 18 -11.91 -9.30 10.89
CA TYR A 18 -10.97 -8.28 11.35
C TYR A 18 -11.66 -7.17 12.17
N LEU A 19 -12.81 -6.65 11.72
CA LEU A 19 -13.59 -5.66 12.47
C LEU A 19 -14.06 -6.20 13.82
N PHE A 20 -14.47 -7.46 13.86
CA PHE A 20 -14.85 -8.12 15.12
C PHE A 20 -13.65 -8.19 16.08
N ALA A 21 -12.46 -8.57 15.59
CA ALA A 21 -11.24 -8.58 16.40
C ALA A 21 -10.89 -7.18 16.95
N VAL A 22 -11.01 -6.13 16.12
CA VAL A 22 -10.83 -4.73 16.56
C VAL A 22 -11.84 -4.37 17.64
N ALA A 23 -13.13 -4.69 17.46
CA ALA A 23 -14.17 -4.40 18.45
C ALA A 23 -13.90 -5.10 19.80
N VAL A 24 -13.49 -6.38 19.78
CA VAL A 24 -13.08 -7.10 20.98
C VAL A 24 -11.88 -6.43 21.65
N ALA A 25 -10.87 -6.04 20.87
CA ALA A 25 -9.69 -5.37 21.40
C ALA A 25 -10.01 -4.00 22.03
N VAL A 26 -10.96 -3.25 21.48
CA VAL A 26 -11.47 -2.01 22.08
C VAL A 26 -12.14 -2.28 23.44
N VAL A 27 -12.99 -3.32 23.53
CA VAL A 27 -13.63 -3.70 24.79
C VAL A 27 -12.60 -4.10 25.84
N VAL A 28 -11.58 -4.86 25.45
CA VAL A 28 -10.45 -5.24 26.35
C VAL A 28 -9.69 -4.00 26.81
N ALA A 29 -9.37 -3.08 25.90
CA ALA A 29 -8.68 -1.84 26.27
C ALA A 29 -9.46 -1.01 27.29
N LEU A 30 -10.78 -0.87 27.09
CA LEU A 30 -11.64 -0.10 27.99
C LEU A 30 -11.90 -0.81 29.33
N GLY A 31 -12.05 -2.14 29.32
CA GLY A 31 -12.42 -2.92 30.50
C GLY A 31 -11.25 -3.38 31.36
N ALA A 32 -10.14 -3.77 30.72
CA ALA A 32 -8.96 -4.30 31.40
C ALA A 32 -7.81 -3.28 31.47
N GLY A 33 -7.91 -2.15 30.78
CA GLY A 33 -6.82 -1.17 30.70
C GLY A 33 -5.62 -1.71 29.91
N ASP A 34 -5.84 -2.60 28.93
CA ASP A 34 -4.78 -3.18 28.10
C ASP A 34 -4.93 -2.77 26.63
N LEU A 35 -4.03 -1.90 26.17
CA LEU A 35 -3.99 -1.44 24.77
C LEU A 35 -3.29 -2.42 23.83
N GLY A 36 -2.59 -3.44 24.34
CA GLY A 36 -1.65 -4.24 23.55
C GLY A 36 -2.30 -4.92 22.34
N ALA A 37 -3.48 -5.53 22.55
CA ALA A 37 -4.20 -6.19 21.46
C ALA A 37 -4.69 -5.20 20.40
N LEU A 38 -5.21 -4.04 20.82
CA LEU A 38 -5.71 -3.02 19.90
C LEU A 38 -4.55 -2.41 19.12
N TRP A 39 -3.47 -2.05 19.80
CA TRP A 39 -2.23 -1.53 19.23
C TRP A 39 -1.67 -2.46 18.15
N TRP A 40 -1.50 -3.73 18.50
CA TRP A 40 -0.94 -4.72 17.58
C TRP A 40 -1.82 -4.94 16.35
N LEU A 41 -3.16 -5.01 16.52
CA LEU A 41 -4.07 -5.19 15.39
C LEU A 41 -4.08 -4.00 14.42
N THR A 42 -3.83 -2.79 14.90
CA THR A 42 -4.01 -1.56 14.11
C THR A 42 -2.71 -1.04 13.52
N LEU A 43 -1.60 -1.19 14.25
CA LEU A 43 -0.28 -0.66 13.90
C LEU A 43 0.68 -1.76 13.47
N PHE A 44 0.37 -3.02 13.82
CA PHE A 44 1.18 -4.20 13.50
C PHE A 44 2.62 -4.15 14.01
N VAL A 45 2.84 -3.40 15.09
CA VAL A 45 4.11 -3.32 15.82
C VAL A 45 3.89 -3.78 17.26
N ALA A 46 5.00 -4.10 17.95
CA ALA A 46 4.93 -4.44 19.36
C ALA A 46 4.32 -3.27 20.16
N PRO A 47 3.48 -3.52 21.16
CA PRO A 47 2.93 -2.48 22.01
C PRO A 47 4.05 -1.73 22.72
N ASP A 48 4.01 -0.40 22.66
CA ASP A 48 4.89 0.42 23.48
C ASP A 48 4.35 0.50 24.92
N ALA A 49 5.13 -0.02 25.86
CA ALA A 49 4.81 0.01 27.29
C ALA A 49 4.75 1.45 27.86
N SER A 50 5.29 2.44 27.15
CA SER A 50 5.24 3.84 27.54
C SER A 50 3.85 4.48 27.35
N VAL A 51 3.02 3.90 26.48
CA VAL A 51 1.74 4.51 26.08
C VAL A 51 0.62 4.12 27.04
N GLN A 52 0.04 5.15 27.68
CA GLN A 52 -1.05 4.96 28.63
C GLN A 52 -2.39 4.66 27.95
N VAL A 53 -3.22 3.86 28.62
CA VAL A 53 -4.61 3.61 28.21
C VAL A 53 -5.46 4.83 28.52
N THR A 54 -5.59 5.69 27.52
CA THR A 54 -6.41 6.89 27.57
C THR A 54 -7.51 6.79 26.53
N TRP A 55 -8.67 7.41 26.80
CA TRP A 55 -9.78 7.43 25.84
C TRP A 55 -9.37 7.96 24.44
N PRO A 56 -8.48 8.97 24.29
CA PRO A 56 -8.05 9.42 22.97
C PRO A 56 -7.25 8.35 22.23
N ASN A 57 -6.37 7.61 22.94
CA ASN A 57 -5.57 6.55 22.32
C ASN A 57 -6.45 5.40 21.83
N VAL A 58 -7.45 5.00 22.61
CA VAL A 58 -8.42 3.98 22.19
C VAL A 58 -9.18 4.44 20.94
N VAL A 59 -9.64 5.69 20.90
CA VAL A 59 -10.35 6.25 19.73
C VAL A 59 -9.43 6.29 18.51
N LEU A 60 -8.20 6.78 18.65
CA LEU A 60 -7.24 6.89 17.54
C LEU A 60 -6.92 5.53 16.94
N LEU A 61 -6.61 4.53 17.77
CA LEU A 61 -6.31 3.18 17.31
C LEU A 61 -7.55 2.53 16.68
N THR A 62 -8.74 2.76 17.24
CA THR A 62 -9.99 2.28 16.62
C THR A 62 -10.15 2.85 15.21
N LEU A 63 -9.93 4.15 15.03
CA LEU A 63 -9.99 4.79 13.71
C LEU A 63 -8.94 4.22 12.75
N ALA A 64 -7.71 4.00 13.22
CA ALA A 64 -6.68 3.32 12.44
C ALA A 64 -7.13 1.91 12.01
N GLY A 65 -7.71 1.14 12.93
CA GLY A 65 -8.31 -0.16 12.64
C GLY A 65 -9.39 -0.09 11.58
N LEU A 66 -10.28 0.90 11.63
CA LEU A 66 -11.31 1.09 10.59
C LEU A 66 -10.70 1.40 9.21
N VAL A 67 -9.62 2.18 9.15
CA VAL A 67 -8.89 2.45 7.90
C VAL A 67 -8.28 1.15 7.33
N VAL A 68 -7.66 0.34 8.18
CA VAL A 68 -7.12 -0.98 7.78
C VAL A 68 -8.24 -1.91 7.30
N ALA A 69 -9.37 -1.97 8.01
CA ALA A 69 -10.53 -2.78 7.62
C ALA A 69 -11.08 -2.37 6.25
N TRP A 70 -11.23 -1.06 6.02
CA TRP A 70 -11.64 -0.51 4.73
C TRP A 70 -10.67 -0.90 3.62
N ALA A 71 -9.37 -0.85 3.87
CA ALA A 71 -8.38 -1.23 2.89
C ALA A 71 -8.35 -2.72 2.60
N LEU A 72 -8.53 -3.58 3.61
CA LEU A 72 -8.69 -5.02 3.41
C LEU A 72 -9.88 -5.29 2.49
N TRP A 73 -11.00 -4.61 2.71
CA TRP A 73 -12.17 -4.71 1.82
C TRP A 73 -11.84 -4.28 0.38
N GLU A 74 -11.20 -3.12 0.22
CA GLU A 74 -10.80 -2.60 -1.10
C GLU A 74 -9.84 -3.54 -1.85
N CYS A 75 -8.90 -4.17 -1.14
CA CYS A 75 -7.93 -5.10 -1.70
C CYS A 75 -8.57 -6.46 -2.05
N LEU A 76 -9.43 -6.99 -1.18
CA LEU A 76 -9.94 -8.36 -1.29
C LEU A 76 -11.18 -8.49 -2.16
N ARG A 77 -11.99 -7.45 -2.31
CA ARG A 77 -13.27 -7.52 -3.07
C ARG A 77 -13.07 -7.94 -4.54
N GLY A 78 -11.87 -7.77 -5.08
CA GLY A 78 -11.56 -8.18 -6.43
C GLY A 78 -12.13 -7.24 -7.50
N PRO A 79 -11.88 -7.55 -8.79
CA PRO A 79 -12.39 -6.76 -9.89
C PRO A 79 -13.91 -6.84 -10.00
N LEU A 80 -14.48 -5.90 -10.75
CA LEU A 80 -15.91 -5.87 -11.05
C LEU A 80 -16.33 -7.13 -11.82
N THR A 81 -17.57 -7.58 -11.57
CA THR A 81 -18.16 -8.72 -12.30
C THR A 81 -18.47 -8.29 -13.74
N GLY A 82 -18.19 -9.17 -14.70
CA GLY A 82 -18.35 -8.93 -16.13
C GLY A 82 -17.37 -9.76 -16.96
N PRO A 83 -17.55 -9.87 -18.28
CA PRO A 83 -16.59 -10.57 -19.14
C PRO A 83 -15.22 -9.91 -18.98
N PRO A 84 -14.16 -10.70 -18.70
CA PRO A 84 -12.82 -10.13 -18.57
C PRO A 84 -12.41 -9.52 -19.91
N ALA A 85 -11.75 -8.35 -19.86
CA ALA A 85 -11.07 -7.83 -21.05
C ALA A 85 -10.03 -8.86 -21.52
N GLU A 86 -9.82 -8.96 -22.83
CA GLU A 86 -8.77 -9.81 -23.37
C GLU A 86 -7.41 -9.29 -22.86
N GLN A 87 -6.66 -10.15 -22.16
CA GLN A 87 -5.43 -9.76 -21.49
C GLN A 87 -4.23 -10.36 -22.22
N ASP A 88 -3.33 -9.48 -22.66
CA ASP A 88 -2.00 -9.89 -23.08
C ASP A 88 -1.20 -10.48 -21.91
N ARG A 89 -0.23 -11.36 -22.22
CA ARG A 89 0.63 -12.07 -21.28
C ARG A 89 1.36 -11.11 -20.33
N ASP A 90 1.81 -9.97 -20.83
CA ASP A 90 2.53 -8.99 -20.01
C ASP A 90 1.61 -8.26 -19.03
N THR A 91 0.37 -7.97 -19.46
CA THR A 91 -0.67 -7.43 -18.56
C THR A 91 -1.01 -8.43 -17.45
N ARG A 92 -1.11 -9.73 -17.78
CA ARG A 92 -1.34 -10.79 -16.79
C ARG A 92 -0.19 -10.89 -15.79
N ARG A 93 1.06 -10.83 -16.26
CA ARG A 93 2.26 -10.87 -15.39
C ARG A 93 2.30 -9.67 -14.44
N LEU A 94 2.08 -8.46 -14.96
CA LEU A 94 2.03 -7.24 -14.16
C LEU A 94 0.95 -7.34 -13.08
N ARG A 95 -0.24 -7.81 -13.44
CA ARG A 95 -1.34 -7.99 -12.49
C ARG A 95 -0.94 -8.92 -11.34
N VAL A 96 -0.31 -10.05 -11.64
CA VAL A 96 0.19 -10.98 -10.61
C VAL A 96 1.22 -10.28 -9.74
N ALA A 97 2.18 -9.56 -10.31
CA ALA A 97 3.19 -8.82 -9.55
C ALA A 97 2.57 -7.77 -8.62
N LEU A 98 1.55 -7.02 -9.09
CA LEU A 98 0.82 -6.05 -8.27
C LEU A 98 0.09 -6.70 -7.09
N TYR A 99 -0.56 -7.85 -7.30
CA TYR A 99 -1.18 -8.60 -6.20
C TYR A 99 -0.17 -9.17 -5.22
N VAL A 100 0.95 -9.72 -5.72
CA VAL A 100 2.01 -10.25 -4.86
C VAL A 100 2.63 -9.12 -4.04
N ALA A 101 2.83 -7.94 -4.62
CA ALA A 101 3.32 -6.76 -3.91
C ALA A 101 2.31 -6.25 -2.87
N ALA A 102 1.02 -6.17 -3.21
CA ALA A 102 0.01 -5.79 -2.23
C ALA A 102 -0.08 -6.80 -1.08
N ALA A 103 -0.08 -8.10 -1.38
CA ALA A 103 -0.10 -9.16 -0.37
C ALA A 103 1.16 -9.14 0.49
N SER A 104 2.34 -8.94 -0.11
CA SER A 104 3.59 -8.87 0.65
C SER A 104 3.66 -7.66 1.56
N SER A 105 3.13 -6.50 1.13
CA SER A 105 2.98 -5.33 2.00
C SER A 105 2.04 -5.57 3.18
N LEU A 106 0.95 -6.33 2.99
CA LEU A 106 0.04 -6.70 4.09
C LEU A 106 0.67 -7.71 5.06
N VAL A 107 1.51 -8.61 4.55
CA VAL A 107 2.17 -9.64 5.36
C VAL A 107 3.42 -9.11 6.07
N ASN A 108 4.06 -8.08 5.51
CA ASN A 108 5.31 -7.53 6.01
C ASN A 108 5.35 -7.25 7.52
N PRO A 109 4.31 -6.65 8.13
CA PRO A 109 4.36 -6.36 9.55
C PRO A 109 4.49 -7.59 10.45
N PHE A 110 3.99 -8.76 9.99
CA PHE A 110 4.14 -10.02 10.70
C PHE A 110 5.52 -10.66 10.52
N LEU A 111 6.28 -10.22 9.52
CA LEU A 111 7.63 -10.69 9.19
C LEU A 111 8.73 -9.77 9.71
N THR A 112 8.40 -8.55 10.15
CA THR A 112 9.40 -7.57 10.63
C THR A 112 10.17 -8.03 11.86
N THR A 113 9.61 -8.95 12.65
CA THR A 113 10.34 -9.65 13.73
C THR A 113 11.51 -10.50 13.19
N TRP A 114 11.48 -10.86 11.90
CA TRP A 114 12.51 -11.55 11.15
C TRP A 114 13.16 -10.55 10.17
N SER A 115 13.79 -9.52 10.75
CA SER A 115 14.12 -8.21 10.14
C SER A 115 14.56 -8.21 8.66
N LEU A 116 15.41 -9.14 8.25
CA LEU A 116 15.90 -9.26 6.87
C LEU A 116 14.84 -9.79 5.89
N TRP A 117 14.04 -10.77 6.32
CA TRP A 117 13.07 -11.47 5.47
C TRP A 117 11.86 -10.61 5.14
N GLY A 118 11.33 -9.84 6.10
CA GLY A 118 10.22 -8.91 5.84
C GLY A 118 10.56 -7.90 4.73
N MET A 119 11.78 -7.36 4.77
CA MET A 119 12.23 -6.41 3.75
C MET A 119 12.42 -7.06 2.37
N LEU A 120 12.98 -8.27 2.28
CA LEU A 120 13.06 -8.98 0.99
C LEU A 120 11.67 -9.30 0.41
N VAL A 121 10.73 -9.68 1.28
CA VAL A 121 9.34 -9.98 0.91
C VAL A 121 8.63 -8.76 0.34
N THR A 122 8.96 -7.55 0.77
CA THR A 122 8.38 -6.32 0.20
C THR A 122 9.13 -5.81 -1.03
N LEU A 123 10.47 -5.83 -1.01
CA LEU A 123 11.30 -5.28 -2.08
C LEU A 123 11.23 -6.09 -3.37
N LEU A 124 11.30 -7.43 -3.29
CA LEU A 124 11.34 -8.28 -4.49
C LEU A 124 10.06 -8.16 -5.35
N PRO A 125 8.85 -8.22 -4.78
CA PRO A 125 7.63 -7.98 -5.55
C PRO A 125 7.55 -6.59 -6.16
N MET A 126 7.95 -5.55 -5.42
CA MET A 126 7.95 -4.19 -5.95
C MET A 126 8.97 -4.01 -7.09
N PHE A 127 10.12 -4.66 -7.01
CA PHE A 127 11.06 -4.71 -8.13
C PHE A 127 10.44 -5.39 -9.37
N GLY A 128 9.68 -6.48 -9.15
CA GLY A 128 8.87 -7.10 -10.21
C GLY A 128 7.85 -6.14 -10.82
N VAL A 129 7.16 -5.34 -10.00
CA VAL A 129 6.24 -4.29 -10.46
C VAL A 129 6.98 -3.26 -11.31
N VAL A 130 8.13 -2.75 -10.86
CA VAL A 130 8.95 -1.80 -11.63
C VAL A 130 9.29 -2.32 -13.02
N LEU A 131 9.71 -3.59 -13.12
CA LEU A 131 10.12 -4.17 -14.40
C LEU A 131 8.94 -4.38 -15.34
N LEU A 132 7.80 -4.86 -14.82
CA LEU A 132 6.64 -5.25 -15.62
C LEU A 132 5.70 -4.09 -15.94
N LEU A 133 5.73 -3.01 -15.17
CA LEU A 133 4.83 -1.88 -15.34
C LEU A 133 5.24 -1.00 -16.53
N SER A 134 6.53 -0.76 -16.71
CA SER A 134 7.05 0.09 -17.78
C SER A 134 6.57 -0.31 -19.19
N PRO A 135 6.63 -1.57 -19.64
CA PRO A 135 6.15 -1.92 -20.98
C PRO A 135 4.63 -1.80 -21.12
N VAL A 136 3.85 -1.97 -20.04
CA VAL A 136 2.38 -1.90 -20.08
C VAL A 136 1.88 -0.46 -20.14
N VAL A 137 2.60 0.45 -19.50
CA VAL A 137 2.16 1.83 -19.27
C VAL A 137 2.93 2.85 -20.14
N GLY A 138 4.14 2.51 -20.58
CA GLY A 138 5.00 3.38 -21.37
C GLY A 138 4.55 3.51 -22.83
N ARG A 139 4.29 4.75 -23.27
CA ARG A 139 3.91 5.06 -24.65
C ARG A 139 5.07 5.04 -25.65
N THR A 140 6.31 5.28 -25.17
CA THR A 140 7.50 5.40 -26.01
C THR A 140 8.70 4.70 -25.36
N ARG A 141 9.67 4.23 -26.16
CA ARG A 141 10.89 3.59 -25.65
C ARG A 141 11.64 4.47 -24.64
N ARG A 142 11.69 5.78 -24.86
CA ARG A 142 12.32 6.73 -23.94
C ARG A 142 11.60 6.79 -22.59
N HIS A 143 10.26 6.82 -22.60
CA HIS A 143 9.48 6.82 -21.36
C HIS A 143 9.65 5.50 -20.59
N ILE A 144 9.64 4.37 -21.29
CA ILE A 144 9.88 3.04 -20.70
C ILE A 144 11.25 3.02 -20.00
N LEU A 145 12.29 3.50 -20.69
CA LEU A 145 13.64 3.56 -20.14
C LEU A 145 13.72 4.43 -18.88
N ILE A 146 13.14 5.64 -18.90
CA ILE A 146 13.15 6.54 -17.73
C ILE A 146 12.41 5.90 -16.56
N LEU A 147 11.27 5.24 -16.82
CA LEU A 147 10.49 4.56 -15.79
C LEU A 147 11.27 3.37 -15.22
N HIS A 148 11.95 2.58 -16.04
CA HIS A 148 12.82 1.50 -15.54
C HIS A 148 13.99 2.04 -14.72
N VAL A 149 14.74 3.02 -15.23
CA VAL A 149 15.93 3.55 -14.56
C VAL A 149 15.56 4.19 -13.23
N SER A 150 14.52 5.02 -13.18
CA SER A 150 14.07 5.63 -11.92
C SER A 150 13.59 4.59 -10.90
N GLY A 151 12.85 3.58 -11.34
CA GLY A 151 12.40 2.51 -10.44
C GLY A 151 13.55 1.62 -9.94
N ILE A 152 14.52 1.29 -10.80
CA ILE A 152 15.72 0.53 -10.41
C ILE A 152 16.57 1.35 -9.45
N LEU A 153 16.75 2.66 -9.70
CA LEU A 153 17.43 3.55 -8.75
C LEU A 153 16.67 3.60 -7.43
N GLY A 154 15.35 3.74 -7.44
CA GLY A 154 14.55 3.79 -6.22
C GLY A 154 14.65 2.52 -5.39
N TYR A 155 14.18 1.40 -5.93
CA TYR A 155 14.06 0.14 -5.20
C TYR A 155 15.39 -0.63 -5.13
N GLY A 156 16.25 -0.49 -6.14
CA GLY A 156 17.58 -1.11 -6.15
C GLY A 156 18.53 -0.43 -5.17
N CYS A 157 18.58 0.92 -5.11
CA CYS A 157 19.38 1.59 -4.09
C CYS A 157 18.83 1.34 -2.68
N ALA A 158 17.50 1.21 -2.51
CA ALA A 158 16.92 0.80 -1.23
C ALA A 158 17.40 -0.61 -0.80
N ALA A 159 17.43 -1.57 -1.73
CA ALA A 159 17.94 -2.92 -1.46
C ALA A 159 19.44 -2.93 -1.12
N VAL A 160 20.26 -2.16 -1.84
CA VAL A 160 21.69 -2.02 -1.55
C VAL A 160 21.90 -1.33 -0.20
N GLY A 161 21.15 -0.26 0.08
CA GLY A 161 21.23 0.47 1.34
C GLY A 161 20.87 -0.41 2.53
N LEU A 162 19.87 -1.27 2.38
CA LEU A 162 19.58 -2.29 3.37
C LEU A 162 20.77 -3.22 3.62
N GLY A 163 21.37 -3.75 2.54
CA GLY A 163 22.57 -4.60 2.65
C GLY A 163 23.67 -3.90 3.45
N LEU A 164 23.97 -2.64 3.11
CA LEU A 164 24.96 -1.83 3.81
C LEU A 164 24.61 -1.59 5.30
N ALA A 165 23.36 -1.26 5.60
CA ALA A 165 22.90 -1.02 6.97
C ALA A 165 23.07 -2.26 7.85
N LEU A 166 22.84 -3.46 7.31
CA LEU A 166 23.02 -4.73 8.03
C LEU A 166 24.47 -4.99 8.42
N PHE A 167 25.43 -4.45 7.66
CA PHE A 167 26.86 -4.52 7.97
C PHE A 167 27.37 -3.27 8.71
N GLY A 168 26.45 -2.41 9.22
CA GLY A 168 26.81 -1.22 9.99
C GLY A 168 27.38 -0.07 9.15
N HIS A 169 27.19 -0.08 7.84
CA HIS A 169 27.66 0.99 6.96
C HIS A 169 26.63 2.13 6.84
N PRO A 170 27.10 3.38 6.72
CA PRO A 170 26.21 4.53 6.56
C PRO A 170 25.52 4.51 5.19
N ILE A 171 24.21 4.82 5.18
CA ILE A 171 23.36 4.79 3.98
C ILE A 171 23.06 6.17 3.39
N GLY A 172 23.58 7.26 3.97
CA GLY A 172 23.11 8.64 3.77
C GLY A 172 22.79 9.04 2.31
N ALA A 173 23.81 9.16 1.46
CA ALA A 173 23.59 9.56 0.06
C ALA A 173 22.76 8.54 -0.73
N LEU A 174 22.91 7.25 -0.41
CA LEU A 174 22.20 6.17 -1.09
C LEU A 174 20.70 6.19 -0.78
N ALA A 175 20.33 6.50 0.47
CA ALA A 175 18.94 6.66 0.89
C ALA A 175 18.29 7.85 0.18
N LEU A 176 19.02 8.96 -0.02
CA LEU A 176 18.54 10.12 -0.77
C LEU A 176 18.32 9.78 -2.26
N VAL A 177 19.25 9.06 -2.89
CA VAL A 177 19.11 8.58 -4.27
C VAL A 177 17.93 7.61 -4.40
N ALA A 178 17.79 6.67 -3.47
CA ALA A 178 16.66 5.74 -3.43
C ALA A 178 15.32 6.48 -3.27
N GLY A 179 15.26 7.45 -2.35
CA GLY A 179 14.08 8.28 -2.11
C GLY A 179 13.67 9.04 -3.37
N LEU A 180 14.60 9.79 -3.97
CA LEU A 180 14.33 10.56 -5.19
C LEU A 180 13.98 9.66 -6.39
N GLY A 181 14.69 8.55 -6.58
CA GLY A 181 14.39 7.57 -7.62
C GLY A 181 12.98 7.02 -7.48
N SER A 182 12.59 6.62 -6.27
CA SER A 182 11.24 6.12 -5.98
C SER A 182 10.17 7.20 -6.21
N LEU A 183 10.44 8.45 -5.81
CA LEU A 183 9.51 9.57 -5.98
C LEU A 183 9.27 9.86 -7.46
N ILE A 184 10.34 9.98 -8.25
CA ILE A 184 10.27 10.19 -9.70
C ILE A 184 9.50 9.04 -10.36
N TRP A 185 9.84 7.81 -9.99
CA TRP A 185 9.17 6.62 -10.52
C TRP A 185 7.66 6.66 -10.25
N ASN A 186 7.25 6.88 -9.01
CA ASN A 186 5.83 6.91 -8.66
C ASN A 186 5.08 8.04 -9.39
N VAL A 187 5.65 9.24 -9.52
CA VAL A 187 5.04 10.34 -10.28
C VAL A 187 4.83 9.95 -11.74
N LEU A 188 5.83 9.35 -12.38
CA LEU A 188 5.74 8.89 -13.77
C LEU A 188 4.70 7.80 -13.94
N VAL A 189 4.64 6.85 -13.00
CA VAL A 189 3.62 5.81 -12.97
C VAL A 189 2.24 6.39 -12.86
N LEU A 190 1.99 7.28 -11.89
CA LEU A 190 0.67 7.86 -11.66
C LEU A 190 0.21 8.68 -12.87
N ARG A 191 1.11 9.46 -13.46
CA ARG A 191 0.84 10.19 -14.70
C ARG A 191 0.45 9.23 -15.84
N ALA A 192 1.19 8.16 -16.00
CA ALA A 192 0.96 7.26 -17.11
C ALA A 192 -0.24 6.32 -16.88
N GLN A 193 -0.61 6.04 -15.62
CA GLN A 193 -1.91 5.45 -15.27
C GLN A 193 -3.07 6.42 -15.54
N TRP A 194 -2.91 7.71 -15.21
CA TRP A 194 -3.93 8.73 -15.47
C TRP A 194 -4.27 8.86 -16.96
N ASP A 195 -3.25 8.72 -17.79
CA ASP A 195 -3.29 8.83 -19.24
C ASP A 195 -3.73 7.53 -19.95
N ASN A 196 -4.05 6.46 -19.21
CA ASN A 196 -4.38 5.15 -19.74
C ASN A 196 -5.77 4.71 -19.30
N ASP A 197 -6.68 4.55 -20.26
CA ASP A 197 -8.10 4.24 -20.04
C ASP A 197 -8.35 2.92 -19.30
N ARG A 198 -7.34 2.04 -19.22
CA ARG A 198 -7.42 0.82 -18.42
C ARG A 198 -7.50 1.10 -16.93
N PHE A 199 -6.95 2.22 -16.45
CA PHE A 199 -6.92 2.56 -15.03
C PHE A 199 -8.02 3.57 -14.68
N GLN A 200 -8.71 3.31 -13.57
CA GLN A 200 -9.70 4.26 -13.08
C GLN A 200 -9.02 5.45 -12.43
N ARG A 201 -9.57 6.66 -12.67
CA ARG A 201 -9.08 7.89 -12.01
C ARG A 201 -9.08 7.78 -10.48
N ALA A 202 -10.00 7.00 -9.89
CA ALA A 202 -10.01 6.73 -8.46
C ALA A 202 -8.73 6.01 -8.00
N THR A 203 -8.26 5.01 -8.75
CA THR A 203 -7.02 4.28 -8.47
C THR A 203 -5.81 5.21 -8.45
N VAL A 204 -5.71 6.10 -9.43
CA VAL A 204 -4.62 7.10 -9.47
C VAL A 204 -4.70 8.07 -8.28
N LYS A 205 -5.92 8.52 -7.90
CA LYS A 205 -6.10 9.36 -6.70
C LYS A 205 -5.64 8.66 -5.42
N TYR A 206 -5.89 7.36 -5.26
CA TYR A 206 -5.35 6.60 -4.13
C TYR A 206 -3.83 6.55 -4.14
N GLY A 207 -3.21 6.38 -5.31
CA GLY A 207 -1.76 6.42 -5.43
C GLY A 207 -1.16 7.80 -5.10
N ILE A 208 -1.78 8.88 -5.58
CA ILE A 208 -1.38 10.25 -5.20
C ILE A 208 -1.51 10.44 -3.67
N LEU A 209 -2.65 10.01 -3.10
CA LEU A 209 -2.88 10.13 -1.66
C LEU A 209 -1.86 9.30 -0.85
N ALA A 210 -1.51 8.10 -1.32
CA ALA A 210 -0.49 7.26 -0.70
C ALA A 210 0.89 7.93 -0.66
N MET A 211 1.19 8.82 -1.60
CA MET A 211 2.45 9.58 -1.61
C MET A 211 2.37 10.86 -0.78
N VAL A 212 1.30 11.62 -0.93
CA VAL A 212 1.18 12.97 -0.36
C VAL A 212 0.79 12.91 1.11
N LEU A 213 -0.12 12.00 1.50
CA LEU A 213 -0.65 11.95 2.85
C LEU A 213 0.44 11.68 3.90
N PRO A 214 1.35 10.70 3.74
CA PRO A 214 2.46 10.52 4.68
C PRO A 214 3.29 11.79 4.85
N LEU A 215 3.66 12.47 3.76
CA LEU A 215 4.46 13.70 3.81
C LEU A 215 3.74 14.84 4.54
N VAL A 216 2.46 15.05 4.23
CA VAL A 216 1.63 16.08 4.89
C VAL A 216 1.50 15.78 6.37
N LEU A 217 1.25 14.52 6.71
CA LEU A 217 1.24 14.07 8.10
C LEU A 217 2.60 14.39 8.73
N THR A 218 3.74 14.21 8.05
CA THR A 218 5.09 14.34 8.65
C THR A 218 5.38 15.77 9.00
N MET A 219 5.03 16.65 8.08
CA MET A 219 5.13 18.08 8.32
C MET A 219 4.18 18.53 9.44
N ALA A 220 2.94 18.04 9.46
CA ALA A 220 1.97 18.42 10.49
C ALA A 220 2.37 17.91 11.89
N GLY A 221 2.85 16.67 11.99
CA GLY A 221 3.33 16.06 13.22
C GLY A 221 4.49 16.86 13.82
N GLY A 222 5.51 17.16 13.02
CA GLY A 222 6.66 17.96 13.47
C GLY A 222 6.29 19.38 13.95
N LEU A 223 5.20 19.96 13.42
CA LEU A 223 4.71 21.28 13.84
C LEU A 223 3.78 21.22 15.06
N SER A 224 3.20 20.06 15.36
CA SER A 224 2.18 19.89 16.40
C SER A 224 2.73 19.67 17.82
N GLY A 225 4.02 19.36 17.95
CA GLY A 225 4.63 19.00 19.24
C GLY A 225 4.20 17.62 19.77
N VAL A 226 3.47 16.84 18.98
CA VAL A 226 3.10 15.45 19.29
C VAL A 226 4.37 14.57 19.25
N PRO A 227 4.51 13.57 20.17
CA PRO A 227 5.65 12.65 20.16
C PRO A 227 5.85 11.97 18.81
N LEU A 228 7.11 11.81 18.40
CA LEU A 228 7.50 11.21 17.12
C LEU A 228 6.97 9.77 16.96
N GLU A 229 6.85 9.03 18.05
CA GLU A 229 6.37 7.63 18.06
C GLU A 229 4.91 7.52 17.59
N VAL A 230 4.01 8.36 18.14
CA VAL A 230 2.61 8.45 17.71
C VAL A 230 2.51 8.87 16.24
N TYR A 231 3.50 9.64 15.78
CA TYR A 231 3.56 10.09 14.41
C TYR A 231 3.95 8.97 13.42
N ASP A 232 4.94 8.16 13.78
CA ASP A 232 5.37 7.00 12.99
C ASP A 232 4.24 5.96 12.82
N ASP A 233 3.41 5.78 13.86
CA ASP A 233 2.23 4.93 13.83
C ASP A 233 1.17 5.41 12.82
N VAL A 234 0.95 6.72 12.75
CA VAL A 234 -0.01 7.33 11.80
C VAL A 234 0.51 7.24 10.36
N VAL A 235 1.82 7.36 10.15
CA VAL A 235 2.45 7.11 8.85
C VAL A 235 2.30 5.66 8.42
N ALA A 236 2.49 4.72 9.34
CA ALA A 236 2.35 3.30 9.07
C ALA A 236 0.94 2.98 8.54
N VAL A 237 -0.10 3.56 9.17
CA VAL A 237 -1.49 3.43 8.71
C VAL A 237 -1.71 4.07 7.34
N ALA A 238 -1.06 5.22 7.06
CA ALA A 238 -1.13 5.83 5.73
C ALA A 238 -0.53 4.93 4.63
N GLY A 239 0.43 4.06 4.97
CA GLY A 239 1.02 3.07 4.07
C GLY A 239 0.00 2.09 3.47
N VAL A 240 -1.13 1.89 4.15
CA VAL A 240 -2.25 1.08 3.67
C VAL A 240 -2.82 1.59 2.34
N LEU A 241 -2.74 2.91 2.08
CA LEU A 241 -3.18 3.49 0.80
C LEU A 241 -2.32 3.00 -0.38
N ALA A 242 -1.02 2.74 -0.16
CA ALA A 242 -0.16 2.18 -1.19
C ALA A 242 -0.61 0.75 -1.54
N VAL A 243 -0.99 -0.05 -0.53
CA VAL A 243 -1.54 -1.40 -0.73
C VAL A 243 -2.83 -1.34 -1.54
N VAL A 244 -3.75 -0.44 -1.17
CA VAL A 244 -5.00 -0.23 -1.90
C VAL A 244 -4.72 0.18 -3.34
N TRP A 245 -3.78 1.09 -3.57
CA TRP A 245 -3.38 1.52 -4.92
C TRP A 245 -2.83 0.36 -5.76
N LEU A 246 -1.97 -0.50 -5.19
CA LEU A 246 -1.44 -1.69 -5.87
C LEU A 246 -2.56 -2.68 -6.23
N ALA A 247 -3.39 -3.05 -5.26
CA ALA A 247 -4.49 -4.00 -5.46
C ALA A 247 -5.53 -3.48 -6.47
N ARG A 248 -5.88 -2.20 -6.38
CA ARG A 248 -6.80 -1.57 -7.34
C ARG A 248 -6.22 -1.44 -8.73
N SER A 249 -4.92 -1.16 -8.84
CA SER A 249 -4.21 -1.19 -10.13
C SER A 249 -4.30 -2.57 -10.76
N ALA A 250 -4.20 -3.65 -9.97
CA ALA A 250 -4.41 -5.02 -10.45
C ALA A 250 -5.88 -5.31 -10.84
N HIS A 251 -6.85 -4.74 -10.11
CA HIS A 251 -8.28 -4.84 -10.42
C HIS A 251 -8.63 -4.18 -11.74
N ASP A 252 -8.11 -2.98 -11.97
CA ASP A 252 -8.38 -2.17 -13.14
C ASP A 252 -7.88 -2.83 -14.42
N LEU A 253 -6.73 -3.53 -14.39
CA LEU A 253 -6.19 -4.26 -15.55
C LEU A 253 -7.12 -5.38 -16.08
N VAL A 254 -8.11 -5.83 -15.31
CA VAL A 254 -9.06 -6.90 -15.67
C VAL A 254 -10.48 -6.36 -15.82
N ALA A 255 -10.69 -5.10 -15.39
CA ALA A 255 -12.01 -4.52 -15.38
C ALA A 255 -12.58 -4.56 -16.81
N PRO A 256 -13.87 -4.90 -16.98
CA PRO A 256 -14.49 -4.86 -18.29
C PRO A 256 -14.32 -3.46 -18.88
N THR A 257 -13.79 -3.38 -20.11
CA THR A 257 -13.75 -2.11 -20.83
C THR A 257 -15.20 -1.66 -21.01
N ALA A 258 -15.52 -0.44 -20.56
CA ALA A 258 -16.84 0.12 -20.85
C ALA A 258 -16.97 0.16 -22.38
N VAL A 259 -17.87 -0.66 -22.92
CA VAL A 259 -18.23 -0.59 -24.34
C VAL A 259 -18.72 0.83 -24.55
N SER A 260 -17.99 1.61 -25.34
CA SER A 260 -18.46 2.91 -25.79
C SER A 260 -19.73 2.65 -26.59
N ILE A 261 -20.89 2.93 -26.01
CA ILE A 261 -22.13 2.94 -26.77
C ILE A 261 -21.95 4.08 -27.78
N PRO A 262 -22.02 3.81 -29.11
CA PRO A 262 -21.96 4.87 -30.09
C PRO A 262 -23.06 5.87 -29.77
N SER A 263 -22.70 7.13 -29.60
CA SER A 263 -23.69 8.21 -29.53
C SER A 263 -24.45 8.20 -30.86
N ALA A 264 -25.73 7.81 -30.80
CA ALA A 264 -26.66 7.91 -31.91
C ALA A 264 -26.91 9.39 -32.27
#